data_AF-B4UUJ9-F1
#
_entry.id   AF-B4UUJ9-F1
#
_cell.length_a   1.000
_cell.length_b   1.000
_cell.length_c   1.000
_cell.angle_alpha   90.00
_cell.angle_beta   90.00
_cell.angle_gamma   90.00
#
_symmetry.space_group_name_H-M   'P 1'
#
loop_
_entity.id
_entity.type
_entity.pdbx_description
1 polymer ?
#
loop_
_entity_poly.entity_id
_entity_poly.type
_entity_poly.pdbx_seq_one_letter_code
_entity_poly.pdbx_strand_id
1 'polypeptide(L)'
;MRVTAIYPFEYETKSARLHEEHAQASGENGLRVMTHVLFAGMIEWALTFKASRIVTVTDTRLERIAARAGWPLMRIGQARRIGKTNAVAGYLEVSEAAALRVRERVGLTGAVYDDEDPDVTRH
;
A
#
# COMPACT_ATOMS: atom_id res chain seq x y z
N MET A 1 7.28 18.67 7.88
CA MET A 1 7.24 17.20 7.84
C MET A 1 5.83 16.76 8.18
N ARG A 2 4.99 16.44 7.19
CA ARG A 2 3.62 15.93 7.41
C ARG A 2 3.71 14.42 7.61
N VAL A 3 3.36 13.95 8.79
CA VAL A 3 3.17 12.52 9.08
C VAL A 3 1.70 12.22 8.81
N THR A 4 1.40 11.56 7.70
CA THR A 4 0.05 11.08 7.42
C THR A 4 -0.08 9.70 8.05
N ALA A 5 -0.75 9.64 9.20
CA ALA A 5 -1.17 8.38 9.79
C ALA A 5 -2.35 7.87 8.97
N ILE A 6 -2.13 6.82 8.17
CA ILE A 6 -3.23 6.15 7.49
C ILE A 6 -3.82 5.18 8.52
N TYR A 7 -4.82 5.66 9.25
CA TYR A 7 -5.73 4.82 10.01
C TYR A 7 -6.81 4.30 9.04
N PRO A 8 -6.87 3.00 8.72
CA PRO A 8 -7.97 2.45 7.92
C PRO A 8 -9.13 2.10 8.87
N PHE A 9 -9.81 3.10 9.41
CA PHE A 9 -11.14 2.94 9.98
C PHE A 9 -11.78 4.32 10.01
N GLU A 10 -12.87 4.51 9.26
CA GLU A 10 -13.58 5.78 9.04
C GLU A 10 -12.88 6.76 8.08
N TYR A 11 -12.82 6.40 6.81
CA TYR A 11 -13.10 7.40 5.78
C TYR A 11 -14.14 6.82 4.82
N GLU A 12 -15.21 7.58 4.70
CA GLU A 12 -16.40 7.33 3.90
C GLU A 12 -16.02 6.86 2.49
N THR A 13 -16.73 5.85 2.02
CA THR A 13 -16.54 5.15 0.74
C THR A 13 -16.47 6.10 -0.45
N LYS A 14 -15.29 6.63 -0.75
CA LYS A 14 -14.90 6.98 -2.12
C LYS A 14 -13.98 5.89 -2.62
N SER A 15 -14.62 4.92 -3.26
CA SER A 15 -14.02 3.89 -4.09
C SER A 15 -12.90 4.50 -4.95
N ALA A 16 -11.65 4.26 -4.55
CA ALA A 16 -10.52 4.38 -5.45
C ALA A 16 -10.81 3.45 -6.64
N ARG A 17 -11.01 4.04 -7.82
CA ARG A 17 -11.09 3.27 -9.07
C ARG A 17 -9.69 2.76 -9.36
N LEU A 18 -9.37 1.58 -8.82
CA LEU A 18 -8.34 0.74 -9.40
C LEU A 18 -8.78 0.45 -10.84
N HIS A 19 -7.88 0.57 -11.82
CA HIS A 19 -8.18 0.09 -13.17
C HIS A 19 -8.66 -1.37 -13.07
N GLU A 20 -9.90 -1.59 -13.53
CA GLU A 20 -10.63 -2.85 -13.42
C GLU A 20 -9.94 -4.01 -14.17
N GLU A 21 -8.95 -3.70 -15.01
CA GLU A 21 -8.16 -4.66 -15.79
C GLU A 21 -7.40 -5.69 -14.94
N HIS A 22 -7.10 -5.41 -13.67
CA HIS A 22 -6.37 -6.36 -12.84
C HIS A 22 -7.27 -7.34 -12.07
N ALA A 23 -8.58 -7.09 -11.97
CA ALA A 23 -9.50 -7.85 -11.12
C ALA A 23 -9.75 -9.31 -11.55
N GLN A 24 -9.27 -9.73 -12.73
CA GLN A 24 -9.57 -11.04 -13.32
C GLN A 24 -8.58 -12.17 -12.97
N ALA A 25 -7.88 -12.07 -11.86
CA ALA A 25 -7.04 -13.18 -11.39
C ALA A 25 -7.78 -13.99 -10.32
N SER A 26 -8.46 -15.07 -10.72
CA SER A 26 -9.07 -16.05 -9.80
C SER A 26 -8.08 -17.18 -9.48
N GLY A 27 -7.78 -17.38 -8.19
CA GLY A 27 -6.86 -18.41 -7.67
C GLY A 27 -5.81 -17.85 -6.69
N GLU A 28 -4.98 -18.71 -6.08
CA GLU A 28 -3.91 -18.28 -5.16
C GLU A 28 -2.92 -17.29 -5.80
N ASN A 29 -2.65 -17.47 -7.09
CA ASN A 29 -1.87 -16.52 -7.88
C ASN A 29 -2.56 -15.16 -8.00
N GLY A 30 -3.88 -15.13 -8.11
CA GLY A 30 -4.65 -13.89 -8.25
C GLY A 30 -4.73 -13.07 -6.98
N LEU A 31 -4.89 -13.73 -5.83
CA LEU A 31 -4.79 -13.05 -4.53
C LEU A 31 -3.40 -12.43 -4.32
N ARG A 32 -2.35 -13.13 -4.77
CA ARG A 32 -0.99 -12.60 -4.76
C ARG A 32 -0.88 -11.37 -5.65
N VAL A 33 -1.38 -11.40 -6.89
CA VAL A 33 -1.34 -10.23 -7.79
C VAL A 33 -2.12 -9.06 -7.20
N MET A 34 -3.35 -9.28 -6.69
CA MET A 34 -4.17 -8.23 -6.06
C MET A 34 -3.47 -7.55 -4.89
N THR A 35 -2.76 -8.31 -4.08
CA THR A 35 -1.99 -7.73 -2.98
C THR A 35 -0.88 -6.80 -3.48
N HIS A 36 -0.20 -7.16 -4.58
CA HIS A 36 0.85 -6.32 -5.15
C HIS A 36 0.26 -5.10 -5.87
N VAL A 37 -0.91 -5.23 -6.52
CA VAL A 37 -1.66 -4.08 -7.07
C VAL A 37 -2.00 -3.10 -5.95
N LEU A 38 -2.56 -3.58 -4.84
CA LEU A 38 -2.88 -2.74 -3.69
C LEU A 38 -1.62 -2.04 -3.13
N PHE A 39 -0.51 -2.76 -2.98
CA PHE A 39 0.74 -2.18 -2.49
C PHE A 39 1.31 -1.12 -3.45
N ALA A 40 1.34 -1.41 -4.75
CA ALA A 40 1.78 -0.46 -5.77
C ALA A 40 0.89 0.80 -5.76
N GLY A 41 -0.43 0.62 -5.75
CA GLY A 41 -1.38 1.72 -5.68
C GLY A 41 -1.22 2.58 -4.42
N MET A 42 -0.98 1.99 -3.24
CA MET A 42 -0.70 2.75 -2.02
C MET A 42 0.60 3.57 -2.10
N ILE A 43 1.64 3.03 -2.73
CA ILE A 43 2.91 3.74 -2.92
C ILE A 43 2.72 4.90 -3.91
N GLU A 44 2.11 4.62 -5.06
CA GLU A 44 1.87 5.60 -6.12
C GLU A 44 0.93 6.73 -5.64
N TRP A 45 -0.14 6.38 -4.92
CA TRP A 45 -0.99 7.34 -4.25
C TRP A 45 -0.21 8.19 -3.25
N ALA A 46 0.61 7.58 -2.37
CA ALA A 46 1.40 8.36 -1.41
C ALA A 46 2.44 9.28 -2.06
N LEU A 47 2.94 8.94 -3.26
CA LEU A 47 3.84 9.79 -4.05
C LEU A 47 3.13 11.07 -4.52
N THR A 48 1.85 11.04 -4.90
CA THR A 48 1.12 12.25 -5.32
C THR A 48 0.99 13.26 -4.17
N PHE A 49 0.89 12.78 -2.93
CA PHE A 49 0.93 13.62 -1.73
C PHE A 49 2.34 14.04 -1.30
N LYS A 50 3.39 13.71 -2.06
CA LYS A 50 4.80 13.96 -1.74
C LYS A 50 5.21 13.38 -0.37
N ALA A 51 4.57 12.29 0.05
CA ALA A 51 4.95 11.58 1.26
C ALA A 51 6.20 10.74 0.99
N SER A 52 7.12 10.68 1.95
CA SER A 52 8.30 9.79 1.87
C SER A 52 8.10 8.48 2.62
N ARG A 53 7.06 8.40 3.47
CA ARG A 53 6.79 7.25 4.34
C ARG A 53 5.29 7.15 4.65
N ILE A 54 4.81 5.92 4.74
CA ILE A 54 3.49 5.59 5.31
C ILE A 54 3.72 5.04 6.72
N VAL A 55 3.16 5.68 7.74
CA VAL A 55 3.22 5.17 9.13
C VAL A 55 1.96 4.36 9.42
N THR A 56 2.13 3.14 9.93
CA THR A 56 1.01 2.22 10.17
C THR A 56 1.25 1.29 11.35
N VAL A 57 0.15 0.83 11.94
CA VAL A 57 0.11 -0.33 12.84
C VAL A 57 -0.53 -1.47 12.06
N THR A 58 0.23 -2.51 11.80
CA THR A 58 -0.22 -3.64 10.98
C THR A 58 0.04 -4.96 11.67
N ASP A 59 -0.74 -5.98 11.33
CA ASP A 59 -0.50 -7.31 11.87
C ASP A 59 0.80 -7.93 11.30
N THR A 60 1.42 -8.80 12.07
CA THR A 60 2.69 -9.48 11.72
C THR A 60 2.58 -10.44 10.53
N ARG A 61 1.36 -10.76 10.06
CA ARG A 61 1.15 -11.51 8.81
C ARG A 61 1.20 -10.55 7.63
N LEU A 62 0.52 -9.41 7.69
CA LEU A 62 0.56 -8.41 6.62
C LEU A 62 1.97 -7.79 6.48
N GLU A 63 2.65 -7.54 7.60
CA GLU A 63 4.08 -7.15 7.60
C GLU A 63 4.94 -8.13 6.78
N ARG A 64 4.74 -9.43 6.97
CA ARG A 64 5.48 -10.48 6.27
C ARG A 64 5.13 -10.55 4.81
N ILE A 65 3.86 -10.31 4.46
CA ILE A 65 3.40 -10.26 3.08
C ILE A 65 4.03 -9.05 2.37
N ALA A 66 4.08 -7.88 3.00
CA ALA A 66 4.74 -6.70 2.49
C ALA A 66 6.25 -6.92 2.28
N ALA A 67 6.94 -7.50 3.26
CA ALA A 67 8.35 -7.89 3.12
C ALA A 67 8.58 -8.85 1.93
N ARG A 68 7.68 -9.83 1.75
CA ARG A 68 7.69 -10.76 0.60
C ARG A 68 7.29 -10.12 -0.73
N ALA A 69 6.71 -8.92 -0.72
CA ALA A 69 6.46 -8.14 -1.92
C ALA A 69 7.62 -7.19 -2.25
N GLY A 70 8.71 -7.18 -1.48
CA GLY A 70 9.82 -6.23 -1.67
C GLY A 70 9.57 -4.86 -1.03
N TRP A 71 8.57 -4.79 -0.13
CA TRP A 71 8.16 -3.57 0.56
C TRP A 71 8.14 -3.80 2.09
N PRO A 72 9.32 -3.96 2.73
CA PRO A 72 9.39 -4.26 4.15
C PRO A 72 8.94 -3.10 5.03
N LEU A 73 8.20 -3.40 6.08
CA LEU A 73 7.88 -2.45 7.15
C LEU A 73 9.09 -2.27 8.06
N MET A 74 9.56 -1.03 8.20
CA MET A 74 10.56 -0.65 9.19
C MET A 74 9.88 -0.51 10.55
N ARG A 75 10.08 -1.50 11.42
CA ARG A 75 9.48 -1.52 12.77
C ARG A 75 10.01 -0.37 13.62
N ILE A 76 9.09 0.32 14.30
CA ILE A 76 9.38 1.33 15.33
C ILE A 76 9.38 0.69 16.73
N GLY A 77 8.77 -0.48 16.88
CA GLY A 77 8.72 -1.22 18.15
C GLY A 77 8.57 -2.72 17.97
N GLN A 78 8.57 -3.44 19.08
CA GLN A 78 8.32 -4.87 19.08
C GLN A 78 6.84 -5.16 18.79
N ALA A 79 6.56 -6.33 18.21
CA ALA A 79 5.20 -6.79 18.01
C ALA A 79 4.50 -6.96 19.36
N ARG A 80 3.26 -6.49 19.45
CA ARG A 80 2.40 -6.59 20.63
C ARG A 80 1.08 -7.23 20.25
N ARG A 81 0.52 -8.05 21.13
CA ARG A 81 -0.83 -8.59 20.94
C ARG A 81 -1.87 -7.50 21.14
N ILE A 82 -2.69 -7.26 20.12
CA ILE A 82 -3.84 -6.36 20.13
C ILE A 82 -5.07 -7.21 19.81
N GLY A 83 -5.94 -7.41 20.80
CA GLY A 83 -7.04 -8.36 20.67
C GLY A 83 -6.55 -9.79 20.40
N LYS A 84 -6.93 -10.36 19.25
CA LYS A 84 -6.56 -11.73 18.82
C LYS A 84 -5.31 -11.78 17.93
N THR A 85 -4.76 -10.65 17.51
CA THR A 85 -3.66 -10.59 16.53
C THR A 85 -2.40 -9.98 17.13
N ASN A 86 -1.23 -10.39 16.62
CA ASN A 86 0.03 -9.71 16.93
C ASN A 86 0.24 -8.60 15.90
N ALA A 87 0.31 -7.36 16.37
CA ALA A 87 0.49 -6.17 15.56
C ALA A 87 1.80 -5.45 15.88
N VAL A 88 2.33 -4.73 14.90
CA VAL A 88 3.56 -3.99 15.00
C VAL A 88 3.38 -2.61 14.37
N ALA A 89 3.92 -1.59 15.05
CA ALA A 89 3.98 -0.24 14.52
C ALA A 89 5.26 -0.07 13.70
N GLY A 90 5.14 0.61 12.55
CA GLY A 90 6.29 0.86 11.69
C GLY A 90 6.00 1.89 10.61
N TYR A 91 6.96 2.06 9.72
CA TYR A 91 6.79 2.83 8.50
C TYR A 91 7.19 2.05 7.25
N LEU A 92 6.49 2.29 6.15
CA LEU A 92 6.79 1.77 4.83
C LEU A 92 7.40 2.88 3.97
N GLU A 93 8.40 2.54 3.16
CA GLU A 93 9.06 3.47 2.24
C GLU A 93 8.08 3.92 1.14
N VAL A 94 8.04 5.21 0.84
CA VAL A 94 7.36 5.72 -0.36
C VAL A 94 8.41 6.26 -1.30
N SER A 95 8.63 5.55 -2.41
CA SER A 95 9.56 5.91 -3.47
C SER A 95 9.15 5.20 -4.77
N GLU A 96 9.55 5.76 -5.91
CA GLU A 96 9.38 5.10 -7.21
C GLU A 96 10.07 3.73 -7.23
N ALA A 97 11.24 3.63 -6.59
CA ALA A 97 11.96 2.37 -6.45
C ALA A 97 11.16 1.32 -5.65
N ALA A 98 10.42 1.73 -4.62
CA ALA A 98 9.54 0.84 -3.87
C ALA A 98 8.36 0.36 -4.74
N ALA A 99 7.74 1.25 -5.51
CA ALA A 99 6.65 0.90 -6.43
C ALA A 99 7.13 -0.11 -7.49
N LEU A 100 8.31 0.13 -8.08
CA LEU A 100 8.90 -0.74 -9.08
C LEU A 100 9.17 -2.15 -8.52
N ARG A 101 9.80 -2.25 -7.34
CA ARG A 101 10.08 -3.54 -6.69
C ARG A 101 8.81 -4.37 -6.46
N VAL A 102 7.73 -3.72 -6.05
CA VAL A 102 6.43 -4.39 -5.83
C VAL A 102 5.84 -4.87 -7.16
N ARG A 103 5.90 -4.04 -8.20
CA ARG A 103 5.35 -4.39 -9.52
C ARG A 103 6.10 -5.53 -10.21
N GLU A 104 7.43 -5.50 -10.19
CA GLU A 104 8.29 -6.51 -10.83
C GLU A 104 8.07 -7.92 -10.26
N ARG A 105 7.72 -8.04 -8.96
CA ARG A 105 7.47 -9.34 -8.30
C ARG A 105 6.34 -10.17 -8.90
N VAL A 106 5.45 -9.52 -9.65
CA VAL A 106 4.25 -10.12 -10.26
C VAL A 106 4.08 -9.74 -11.73
N GLY A 107 5.07 -9.06 -12.33
CA GLY A 107 5.00 -8.63 -13.72
C GLY A 107 3.95 -7.55 -13.99
N LEU A 108 3.65 -6.67 -13.02
CA LEU A 108 2.70 -5.57 -13.20
C LEU A 108 3.29 -4.46 -14.10
N THR A 109 2.63 -4.21 -15.22
CA THR A 109 2.96 -3.15 -16.18
C THR A 109 1.99 -1.99 -16.07
N GLY A 110 2.47 -0.75 -16.23
CA GLY A 110 1.66 0.46 -16.09
C GLY A 110 1.51 0.93 -14.64
N ALA A 111 1.14 2.20 -14.47
CA ALA A 111 0.78 2.74 -13.16
C ALA A 111 -0.55 2.13 -12.71
N VAL A 112 -0.66 1.83 -11.41
CA VAL A 112 -1.90 1.38 -10.76
C VAL A 112 -2.76 2.58 -10.38
N TYR A 113 -2.12 3.68 -9.99
CA TYR A 113 -2.75 4.94 -9.67
C TYR A 113 -2.37 5.98 -10.72
N ASP A 114 -3.38 6.56 -11.37
CA ASP A 114 -3.24 7.73 -12.24
C ASP A 114 -3.87 8.95 -11.55
N ASP A 115 -3.25 10.11 -11.71
CA ASP A 115 -3.64 11.38 -11.09
C ASP A 115 -4.70 12.13 -11.93
N GLU A 116 -5.36 11.45 -12.88
CA GLU A 116 -6.46 12.03 -13.66
C GLU A 116 -7.73 12.22 -12.80
N ASP A 117 -7.66 13.15 -11.84
CA ASP A 117 -8.82 13.85 -11.30
C ASP A 117 -8.69 15.35 -11.66
N PRO A 118 -9.53 15.88 -12.58
CA PRO A 118 -9.44 17.27 -13.04
C PRO A 118 -9.78 18.32 -11.96
N ASP A 119 -10.14 17.93 -10.73
CA ASP A 119 -10.63 18.84 -9.69
C ASP A 119 -9.67 19.08 -8.51
N VAL A 120 -8.45 18.50 -8.51
CA VAL A 120 -7.48 18.72 -7.42
C VAL A 120 -6.59 19.96 -7.57
N THR A 121 -6.75 20.75 -8.64
CA THR A 121 -6.13 22.09 -8.73
C THR A 121 -7.00 23.15 -8.06
N ARG A 122 -7.23 23.03 -6.76
CA ARG A 122 -7.63 24.15 -5.90
C ARG A 122 -7.32 23.81 -4.44
N HIS A 123 -6.23 24.37 -3.94
CA HIS A 123 -6.19 25.12 -2.67
C HIS A 123 -4.84 25.81 -2.49
#